data_AF-A0A3A0CAB3-F1
#
_entry.id   AF-A0A3A0CAB3-F1
#
_cell.length_a   1.000
_cell.length_b   1.000
_cell.length_c   1.000
_cell.angle_alpha   90.00
_cell.angle_beta   90.00
_cell.angle_gamma   90.00
#
_symmetry.space_group_name_H-M   'P 1'
#
loop_
_entity.id
_entity.type
_entity.pdbx_description
1 polymer ?
#
loop_
_entity_poly.entity_id
_entity_poly.type
_entity_poly.pdbx_seq_one_letter_code
_entity_poly.pdbx_strand_id
1 'polypeptide(L)'
;MFSTGAPQTRSEILASLQRLYDESQQFLVTLTDAEFFMPQGEKWSPAEQVRHLTKSVRPVAQALRLPRIALALLFGCRRTASRSFTEVETFYQNKLKTGVTAGRFAPSLQSAPEDPRARRAEIMQYWHDAHRKLVQAIAAWPEAALDRYRLPHPALGKLTLREMFFFTLYHNAHHVRQIHARRTH
;
A
#
# COMPACT_ATOMS: atom_id res chain seq x y z
N MET A 1 7.79 -4.62 15.18
CA MET A 1 6.40 -4.16 14.91
C MET A 1 6.22 -4.03 13.40
N PHE A 2 5.06 -4.39 12.82
CA PHE A 2 4.78 -4.32 11.37
C PHE A 2 5.56 -5.30 10.49
N SER A 3 5.66 -6.57 10.87
CA SER A 3 6.33 -7.60 10.05
C SER A 3 5.44 -8.02 8.87
N THR A 4 6.04 -8.15 7.68
CA THR A 4 5.32 -8.57 6.47
C THR A 4 5.29 -10.10 6.30
N GLY A 5 6.17 -10.84 6.99
CA GLY A 5 6.43 -12.24 6.67
C GLY A 5 6.91 -12.41 5.22
N ALA A 6 6.67 -13.58 4.64
CA ALA A 6 6.91 -13.88 3.23
C ALA A 6 5.73 -14.70 2.66
N PRO A 7 4.53 -14.09 2.53
CA PRO A 7 3.35 -14.81 2.07
C PRO A 7 3.56 -15.31 0.64
N GLN A 8 2.99 -16.47 0.33
CA GLN A 8 3.08 -17.10 -0.99
C GLN A 8 1.69 -17.21 -1.63
N THR A 9 0.67 -17.58 -0.87
CA THR A 9 -0.70 -17.82 -1.37
C THR A 9 -1.59 -16.58 -1.23
N ARG A 10 -2.70 -16.53 -1.96
CA ARG A 10 -3.72 -15.48 -1.79
C ARG A 10 -4.22 -15.39 -0.34
N SER A 11 -4.41 -16.52 0.32
CA SER A 11 -4.88 -16.56 1.71
C SER A 11 -3.85 -15.93 2.66
N GLU A 12 -2.57 -16.26 2.50
CA GLU A 12 -1.48 -15.68 3.30
C GLU A 12 -1.29 -14.19 3.02
N ILE A 13 -1.46 -13.76 1.76
CA ILE A 13 -1.44 -12.34 1.36
C ILE A 13 -2.57 -11.58 2.08
N LEU A 14 -3.80 -12.10 2.03
CA LEU A 14 -4.97 -11.50 2.69
C LEU A 14 -4.76 -11.41 4.21
N ALA A 15 -4.30 -12.50 4.83
CA ALA A 15 -4.02 -12.54 6.27
C ALA A 15 -2.91 -11.54 6.66
N SER A 16 -1.85 -11.45 5.86
CA SER A 16 -0.75 -10.52 6.12
C SER A 16 -1.15 -9.06 5.94
N LEU A 17 -1.95 -8.75 4.91
CA LEU A 17 -2.50 -7.41 4.72
C LEU A 17 -3.42 -7.01 5.88
N GLN A 18 -4.29 -7.92 6.32
CA GLN A 18 -5.22 -7.64 7.42
C GLN A 18 -4.47 -7.42 8.73
N ARG A 19 -3.57 -8.33 9.10
CA ARG A 19 -2.73 -8.20 10.30
C ARG A 19 -1.92 -6.90 10.29
N LEU A 20 -1.26 -6.59 9.17
CA LEU A 20 -0.49 -5.35 9.06
C LEU A 20 -1.37 -4.12 9.26
N TYR A 21 -2.56 -4.12 8.65
CA TYR A 21 -3.52 -3.03 8.81
C TYR A 21 -3.96 -2.86 10.26
N ASP A 22 -4.30 -3.95 10.95
CA ASP A 22 -4.74 -3.92 12.35
C ASP A 22 -3.62 -3.45 13.29
N GLU A 23 -2.40 -3.97 13.14
CA GLU A 23 -1.22 -3.49 13.89
C GLU A 23 -0.98 -1.99 13.64
N SER A 24 -1.12 -1.57 12.39
CA SER A 24 -0.90 -0.16 12.00
C SER A 24 -1.97 0.76 12.56
N GLN A 25 -3.24 0.34 12.56
CA GLN A 25 -4.34 1.08 13.19
C GLN A 25 -4.11 1.22 14.69
N GLN A 26 -3.81 0.12 15.38
CA GLN A 26 -3.51 0.10 16.80
C GLN A 26 -2.36 1.03 17.16
N PHE A 27 -1.31 1.07 16.34
CA PHE A 27 -0.22 2.02 16.53
C PHE A 27 -0.68 3.47 16.26
N LEU A 28 -1.34 3.73 15.14
CA LEU A 28 -1.71 5.10 14.74
C LEU A 28 -2.70 5.75 15.70
N VAL A 29 -3.58 5.00 16.38
CA VAL A 29 -4.49 5.58 17.40
C VAL A 29 -3.76 6.07 18.64
N THR A 30 -2.54 5.57 18.91
CA THR A 30 -1.73 6.04 20.06
C THR A 30 -1.07 7.40 19.82
N LEU A 31 -1.09 7.92 18.59
CA LEU A 31 -0.63 9.27 18.28
C LEU A 31 -1.67 10.29 18.77
N THR A 32 -1.21 11.41 19.30
CA THR A 32 -2.02 12.63 19.44
C THR A 32 -2.33 13.23 18.07
N ASP A 33 -3.32 14.10 17.99
CA ASP A 33 -3.62 14.80 16.73
C ASP A 33 -2.44 15.69 16.30
N ALA A 34 -1.76 16.33 17.27
CA ALA A 34 -0.54 17.10 17.01
C ALA A 34 0.57 16.22 16.39
N GLU A 35 0.86 15.06 16.96
CA GLU A 35 1.83 14.11 16.37
C GLU A 35 1.40 13.65 14.97
N PHE A 36 0.10 13.38 14.77
CA PHE A 36 -0.42 12.87 13.50
C PHE A 36 -0.25 13.87 12.34
N PHE A 37 -0.34 15.17 12.61
CA PHE A 37 -0.16 16.24 11.62
C PHE A 37 1.22 16.91 11.67
N MET A 38 2.13 16.47 12.55
CA MET A 38 3.43 17.11 12.74
C MET A 38 4.27 17.08 11.44
N PRO A 39 4.71 18.23 10.92
CA PRO A 39 5.66 18.29 9.81
C PRO A 39 6.99 17.62 10.19
N GLN A 40 7.62 16.91 9.25
CA GLN A 40 8.88 16.21 9.49
C GLN A 40 9.99 16.72 8.54
N GLY A 41 10.15 18.04 8.50
CA GLY A 41 11.02 18.73 7.54
C GLY A 41 10.58 18.45 6.11
N GLU A 42 11.50 17.96 5.27
CA GLU A 42 11.18 17.55 3.88
C GLU A 42 10.44 16.20 3.79
N LYS A 43 10.20 15.53 4.92
CA LYS A 43 9.53 14.23 4.97
C LYS A 43 8.07 14.38 5.36
N TRP A 44 7.27 13.42 4.93
CA TRP A 44 5.84 13.40 5.20
C TRP A 44 5.51 13.16 6.67
N SER A 45 4.56 13.95 7.17
CA SER A 45 3.83 13.72 8.41
C SER A 45 3.08 12.36 8.41
N PRO A 46 2.70 11.82 9.57
CA PRO A 46 1.89 10.60 9.63
C PRO A 46 0.59 10.69 8.80
N ALA A 47 -0.09 11.84 8.84
CA ALA A 47 -1.26 12.11 8.02
C ALA A 47 -0.98 11.97 6.51
N GLU A 48 0.12 12.54 6.03
CA GLU A 48 0.54 12.47 4.63
C GLU A 48 0.93 11.05 4.21
N GLN A 49 1.60 10.31 5.09
CA GLN A 49 1.92 8.89 4.88
C GLN A 49 0.65 8.06 4.68
N VAL A 50 -0.35 8.19 5.57
CA VAL A 50 -1.63 7.47 5.46
C VAL A 50 -2.42 7.88 4.21
N ARG A 51 -2.40 9.17 3.87
CA ARG A 51 -3.02 9.66 2.62
C ARG A 51 -2.33 9.08 1.39
N HIS A 52 -1.00 8.96 1.40
CA HIS A 52 -0.25 8.34 0.32
C HIS A 52 -0.63 6.86 0.15
N LEU A 53 -0.67 6.09 1.24
CA LEU A 53 -1.10 4.68 1.22
C LEU A 53 -2.51 4.53 0.64
N THR A 54 -3.42 5.42 1.03
CA THR A 54 -4.78 5.45 0.48
C THR A 54 -4.78 5.71 -1.03
N LYS A 55 -3.97 6.66 -1.51
CA LYS A 55 -3.87 7.01 -2.93
C LYS A 55 -3.24 5.88 -3.76
N SER A 56 -2.28 5.12 -3.22
CA SER A 56 -1.62 4.03 -3.94
C SER A 56 -2.46 2.75 -4.01
N VAL A 57 -3.22 2.44 -2.96
CA VAL A 57 -4.06 1.23 -2.90
C VAL A 57 -5.32 1.33 -3.77
N ARG A 58 -5.97 2.51 -3.81
CA ARG A 58 -7.26 2.68 -4.49
C ARG A 58 -7.26 2.24 -5.97
N PRO A 59 -6.27 2.61 -6.81
CA PRO A 59 -6.24 2.16 -8.21
C PRO A 59 -6.05 0.65 -8.35
N VAL A 60 -5.32 0.01 -7.44
CA VAL A 60 -5.15 -1.46 -7.45
C VAL A 60 -6.51 -2.11 -7.21
N ALA A 61 -7.23 -1.68 -6.17
CA ALA A 61 -8.59 -2.18 -5.89
C ALA A 61 -9.57 -1.93 -7.05
N GLN A 62 -9.47 -0.78 -7.72
CA GLN A 62 -10.29 -0.47 -8.90
C GLN A 62 -9.95 -1.37 -10.08
N ALA A 63 -8.66 -1.59 -10.37
CA ALA A 63 -8.23 -2.42 -11.47
C ALA A 63 -8.69 -3.88 -11.32
N LEU A 64 -8.74 -4.40 -10.08
CA LEU A 64 -9.24 -5.75 -9.78
C LEU A 64 -10.73 -5.94 -10.03
N ARG A 65 -11.50 -4.85 -10.21
CA ARG A 65 -12.92 -4.89 -10.58
C ARG A 65 -13.15 -4.93 -12.09
N LEU A 66 -12.11 -4.72 -12.89
CA LEU A 66 -12.22 -4.81 -14.35
C LEU A 66 -12.40 -6.28 -14.76
N PRO A 67 -13.16 -6.55 -15.85
CA PRO A 67 -13.21 -7.87 -16.44
C PRO A 67 -11.80 -8.37 -16.77
N ARG A 68 -11.52 -9.65 -16.52
CA ARG A 68 -10.17 -10.22 -16.69
C ARG A 68 -9.63 -10.05 -18.12
N ILE A 69 -10.51 -10.13 -19.12
CA ILE A 69 -10.16 -9.92 -20.53
C ILE A 69 -9.66 -8.48 -20.74
N ALA A 70 -10.28 -7.49 -20.11
CA ALA A 70 -9.84 -6.10 -20.19
C ALA A 70 -8.44 -5.92 -19.59
N LEU A 71 -8.14 -6.53 -18.43
CA LEU A 71 -6.78 -6.50 -17.87
C LEU A 71 -5.76 -7.15 -18.80
N ALA A 72 -6.10 -8.28 -19.43
CA ALA A 72 -5.23 -8.94 -20.39
C ALA A 72 -4.97 -8.07 -21.62
N LEU A 73 -5.96 -7.37 -22.14
CA LEU A 73 -5.78 -6.48 -23.31
C LEU A 73 -4.95 -5.25 -22.96
N LEU A 74 -5.23 -4.60 -21.82
CA LEU A 74 -4.56 -3.36 -21.42
C LEU A 74 -3.12 -3.60 -20.95
N PHE A 75 -2.88 -4.67 -20.19
CA PHE A 75 -1.62 -4.86 -19.46
C PHE A 75 -0.90 -6.17 -19.83
N GLY A 76 -1.58 -7.05 -20.56
CA GLY A 76 -1.05 -8.35 -20.98
C GLY A 76 -1.02 -9.37 -19.84
N CYS A 77 -0.76 -10.61 -20.23
CA CYS A 77 -0.59 -11.73 -19.30
C CYS A 77 0.88 -12.16 -19.20
N ARG A 78 1.20 -12.88 -18.13
CA ARG A 78 2.44 -13.63 -17.95
C ARG A 78 2.14 -15.13 -18.02
N ARG A 79 3.10 -15.92 -18.47
CA ARG A 79 3.04 -17.40 -18.56
C ARG A 79 4.04 -18.09 -17.61
N THR A 80 4.82 -17.32 -16.88
CA THR A 80 5.85 -17.79 -15.95
C THR A 80 5.48 -17.42 -14.52
N ALA A 81 6.02 -18.16 -13.55
CA ALA A 81 5.77 -17.94 -12.13
C ALA A 81 6.15 -16.52 -11.71
N SER A 82 5.33 -15.93 -10.83
CA SER A 82 5.63 -14.66 -10.17
C SER A 82 6.96 -14.73 -9.42
N ARG A 83 7.63 -13.58 -9.28
CA ARG A 83 8.69 -13.43 -8.29
C ARG A 83 8.14 -13.74 -6.89
N SER A 84 8.98 -14.28 -6.03
CA SER A 84 8.69 -14.42 -4.60
C SER A 84 8.52 -13.07 -3.92
N PHE A 85 7.93 -13.07 -2.71
CA PHE A 85 7.79 -11.87 -1.90
C PHE A 85 9.15 -11.17 -1.69
N THR A 86 10.17 -11.92 -1.28
CA THR A 86 11.51 -11.40 -0.99
C THR A 86 12.18 -10.77 -2.21
N GLU A 87 11.98 -11.33 -3.40
CA GLU A 87 12.48 -10.76 -4.64
C GLU A 87 11.78 -9.43 -4.98
N VAL A 88 10.46 -9.34 -4.78
CA VAL A 88 9.71 -8.08 -4.99
C VAL A 88 10.13 -7.02 -3.99
N GLU A 89 10.26 -7.39 -2.72
CA GLU A 89 10.76 -6.51 -1.66
C GLU A 89 12.16 -5.98 -2.01
N THR A 90 13.09 -6.87 -2.33
CA THR A 90 14.48 -6.50 -2.68
C THR A 90 14.50 -5.60 -3.90
N PHE A 91 13.69 -5.91 -4.92
CA PHE A 91 13.59 -5.10 -6.13
C PHE A 91 13.11 -3.68 -5.82
N TYR A 92 12.09 -3.55 -4.98
CA TYR A 92 11.58 -2.23 -4.57
C TYR A 92 12.57 -1.46 -3.69
N GLN A 93 13.22 -2.11 -2.73
CA GLN A 93 14.28 -1.47 -1.92
C GLN A 93 15.41 -0.92 -2.79
N ASN A 94 15.82 -1.66 -3.81
CA ASN A 94 16.84 -1.19 -4.75
C ASN A 94 16.34 0.01 -5.58
N LYS A 95 15.06 0.06 -5.95
CA LYS A 95 14.46 1.25 -6.59
C LYS A 95 14.39 2.47 -5.67
N LEU A 96 14.17 2.28 -4.38
CA LEU A 96 14.22 3.39 -3.41
C LEU A 96 15.61 4.04 -3.36
N LYS A 97 16.68 3.24 -3.44
CA LYS A 97 18.06 3.74 -3.45
C LYS A 97 18.39 4.58 -4.69
N THR A 98 17.66 4.42 -5.79
CA THR A 98 17.86 5.23 -7.01
C THR A 98 17.08 6.56 -6.99
N GLY A 99 16.48 6.94 -5.86
CA GLY A 99 15.78 8.22 -5.71
C GLY A 99 14.37 8.26 -6.32
N VAL A 100 13.70 7.10 -6.46
CA VAL A 100 12.32 7.09 -6.96
C VAL A 100 11.40 7.90 -6.04
N THR A 101 10.51 8.70 -6.64
CA THR A 101 9.52 9.51 -5.92
C THR A 101 8.11 8.97 -6.13
N ALA A 102 7.17 9.37 -5.28
CA ALA A 102 5.77 8.94 -5.40
C ALA A 102 5.03 9.57 -6.59
N GLY A 103 5.58 10.60 -7.24
CA GLY A 103 4.96 11.30 -8.37
C GLY A 103 3.51 11.69 -8.08
N ARG A 104 2.57 11.32 -8.97
CA ARG A 104 1.13 11.60 -8.81
C ARG A 104 0.49 11.00 -7.54
N PHE A 105 1.14 10.03 -6.92
CA PHE A 105 0.69 9.40 -5.68
C PHE A 105 1.13 10.16 -4.44
N ALA A 106 1.99 11.17 -4.56
CA ALA A 106 2.30 12.06 -3.46
C ALA A 106 1.01 12.70 -2.90
N PRO A 107 0.89 12.84 -1.57
CA PRO A 107 -0.22 13.59 -0.97
C PRO A 107 -0.15 15.05 -1.43
N SER A 108 -1.30 15.68 -1.67
CA SER A 108 -1.32 17.12 -1.91
C SER A 108 -0.95 17.84 -0.62
N LEU A 109 -0.22 18.95 -0.72
CA LEU A 109 0.00 19.86 0.41
C LEU A 109 -1.35 20.36 0.93
N GLN A 110 -1.49 20.46 2.25
CA GLN A 110 -2.67 20.99 2.91
C GLN A 110 -2.21 21.91 4.04
N SER A 111 -2.94 23.01 4.27
CA SER A 111 -2.78 23.83 5.46
C SER A 111 -3.14 23.04 6.72
N ALA A 112 -2.73 23.55 7.89
CA ALA A 112 -3.17 22.99 9.16
C ALA A 112 -4.71 22.94 9.21
N PRO A 113 -5.32 21.80 9.59
CA PRO A 113 -6.78 21.70 9.66
C PRO A 113 -7.33 22.53 10.82
N GLU A 114 -8.46 23.20 10.60
CA GLU A 114 -9.19 23.93 11.65
C GLU A 114 -9.67 22.99 12.78
N ASP A 115 -10.12 21.79 12.41
CA ASP A 115 -10.43 20.70 13.33
C ASP A 115 -9.52 19.47 13.03
N PRO A 116 -8.38 19.35 13.71
CA PRO A 116 -7.47 18.22 13.56
C PRO A 116 -8.13 16.86 13.83
N ARG A 117 -9.02 16.79 14.82
CA ARG A 117 -9.67 15.53 15.21
C ARG A 117 -10.59 15.04 14.10
N ALA A 118 -11.48 15.90 13.60
CA ALA A 118 -12.38 15.56 12.51
C ALA A 118 -11.58 15.20 11.25
N ARG A 119 -10.54 15.97 10.92
CA ARG A 119 -9.70 15.70 9.76
C ARG A 119 -8.97 14.36 9.85
N ARG A 120 -8.46 14.00 11.04
CA ARG A 120 -7.82 12.70 11.27
C ARG A 120 -8.82 11.56 11.09
N ALA A 121 -10.01 11.68 11.68
CA ALA A 121 -11.06 10.68 11.54
C ALA A 121 -11.40 10.43 10.06
N GLU A 122 -11.51 11.50 9.26
CA GLU A 122 -11.75 11.42 7.82
C GLU A 122 -10.60 10.69 7.08
N ILE A 123 -9.34 11.06 7.34
CA ILE A 123 -8.17 10.42 6.72
C ILE A 123 -8.14 8.92 7.04
N MET A 124 -8.36 8.56 8.31
CA MET A 124 -8.36 7.18 8.77
C MET A 124 -9.52 6.38 8.17
N GLN A 125 -10.70 6.98 8.04
CA GLN A 125 -11.86 6.36 7.39
C GLN A 125 -11.59 6.09 5.90
N TYR A 126 -11.02 7.05 5.17
CA TYR A 126 -10.67 6.82 3.76
C TYR A 126 -9.65 5.70 3.58
N TRP A 127 -8.67 5.62 4.49
CA TRP A 127 -7.68 4.55 4.46
C TRP A 127 -8.31 3.19 4.77
N HIS A 128 -9.20 3.13 5.77
CA HIS A 128 -9.98 1.93 6.09
C HIS A 128 -10.78 1.44 4.88
N ASP A 129 -11.52 2.32 4.23
CA ASP A 129 -12.32 1.97 3.06
C ASP A 129 -11.46 1.50 1.86
N ALA A 130 -10.29 2.10 1.66
CA ALA A 130 -9.36 1.67 0.63
C ALA A 130 -8.82 0.26 0.91
N HIS A 131 -8.41 -0.01 2.16
CA HIS A 131 -7.95 -1.34 2.60
C HIS A 131 -9.04 -2.40 2.43
N ARG A 132 -10.25 -2.14 2.95
CA ARG A 132 -11.39 -3.06 2.83
C ARG A 132 -11.72 -3.38 1.38
N LYS A 133 -11.78 -2.36 0.51
CA LYS A 133 -12.03 -2.56 -0.93
C LYS A 133 -10.93 -3.39 -1.59
N LEU A 134 -9.67 -3.19 -1.22
CA LEU A 134 -8.56 -4.01 -1.72
C LEU A 134 -8.71 -5.46 -1.30
N VAL A 135 -8.87 -5.74 -0.01
CA VAL A 135 -9.01 -7.11 0.54
C VAL A 135 -10.19 -7.83 -0.10
N GLN A 136 -11.35 -7.17 -0.17
CA GLN A 136 -12.55 -7.72 -0.84
C GLN A 136 -12.30 -8.01 -2.32
N ALA A 137 -11.62 -7.10 -3.03
CA ALA A 137 -11.31 -7.31 -4.44
C ALA A 137 -10.35 -8.49 -4.62
N ILE A 138 -9.27 -8.59 -3.84
CA ILE A 138 -8.31 -9.72 -3.89
C ILE A 138 -9.02 -11.05 -3.60
N ALA A 139 -9.95 -11.07 -2.64
CA ALA A 139 -10.67 -12.28 -2.25
C ALA A 139 -11.49 -12.90 -3.40
N ALA A 140 -11.93 -12.11 -4.38
CA ALA A 140 -12.69 -12.60 -5.53
C ALA A 140 -11.82 -13.23 -6.64
N TRP A 141 -10.49 -13.16 -6.53
CA TRP A 141 -9.59 -13.68 -7.56
C TRP A 141 -9.14 -15.13 -7.27
N PRO A 142 -9.17 -16.03 -8.26
CA PRO A 142 -8.60 -17.37 -8.14
C PRO A 142 -7.08 -17.32 -8.00
N GLU A 143 -6.52 -18.29 -7.28
CA GLU A 143 -5.07 -18.38 -7.01
C GLU A 143 -4.24 -18.32 -8.30
N ALA A 144 -4.53 -19.18 -9.27
CA ALA A 144 -3.79 -19.26 -10.54
C ALA A 144 -3.89 -17.98 -11.39
N ALA A 145 -4.91 -17.15 -11.17
CA ALA A 145 -5.04 -15.88 -11.89
C ALA A 145 -4.04 -14.84 -11.37
N LEU A 146 -3.54 -14.98 -10.13
CA LEU A 146 -2.64 -13.99 -9.54
C LEU A 146 -1.28 -13.95 -10.22
N ASP A 147 -0.83 -15.09 -10.75
CA ASP A 147 0.44 -15.20 -11.50
C ASP A 147 0.29 -14.87 -12.99
N ARG A 148 -0.95 -14.81 -13.49
CA ARG A 148 -1.23 -14.64 -14.92
C ARG A 148 -1.45 -13.18 -15.31
N TYR A 149 -2.32 -12.46 -14.60
CA TYR A 149 -2.70 -11.10 -14.99
C TYR A 149 -1.72 -10.08 -14.43
N ARG A 150 -1.56 -8.95 -15.12
CA ARG A 150 -0.59 -7.92 -14.76
C ARG A 150 -1.23 -6.56 -14.55
N LEU A 151 -0.55 -5.74 -13.77
CA LEU A 151 -0.85 -4.31 -13.58
C LEU A 151 0.44 -3.49 -13.75
N PRO A 152 0.35 -2.26 -14.28
CA PRO A 152 1.49 -1.36 -14.33
C PRO A 152 1.76 -0.78 -12.94
N HIS A 153 3.03 -0.79 -12.53
CA HIS A 153 3.54 -0.11 -11.36
C HIS A 153 4.45 1.07 -11.77
N PRO A 154 4.30 2.26 -11.17
CA PRO A 154 5.07 3.45 -11.57
C PRO A 154 6.59 3.28 -11.49
N ALA A 155 7.08 2.53 -10.49
CA ALA A 155 8.52 2.34 -10.24
C ALA A 155 9.07 0.99 -10.69
N LEU A 156 8.21 -0.02 -10.81
CA LEU A 156 8.62 -1.43 -10.94
C LEU A 156 8.23 -2.03 -12.30
N GLY A 157 7.64 -1.23 -13.19
CA GLY A 157 7.14 -1.70 -14.47
C GLY A 157 5.91 -2.59 -14.30
N LYS A 158 5.71 -3.56 -15.20
CA LYS A 158 4.56 -4.47 -15.13
C LYS A 158 4.83 -5.57 -14.11
N LEU A 159 3.92 -5.72 -13.15
CA LEU A 159 3.93 -6.76 -12.13
C LEU A 159 2.76 -7.72 -12.36
N THR A 160 2.92 -8.99 -12.02
CA THR A 160 1.73 -9.87 -11.85
C THR A 160 0.84 -9.34 -10.73
N LEU A 161 -0.42 -9.80 -10.63
CA LEU A 161 -1.27 -9.41 -9.50
C LEU A 161 -0.65 -9.84 -8.17
N ARG A 162 -0.06 -11.04 -8.11
CA ARG A 162 0.65 -11.53 -6.92
C ARG A 162 1.78 -10.59 -6.52
N GLU A 163 2.64 -10.24 -7.47
CA GLU A 163 3.75 -9.30 -7.26
C GLU A 163 3.26 -7.91 -6.85
N MET A 164 2.16 -7.42 -7.43
CA MET A 164 1.54 -6.16 -7.04
C MET A 164 1.04 -6.20 -5.59
N PHE A 165 0.50 -7.33 -5.13
CA PHE A 165 0.03 -7.47 -3.75
C PHE A 165 1.19 -7.62 -2.77
N PHE A 166 2.27 -8.32 -3.15
CA PHE A 166 3.51 -8.36 -2.39
C PHE A 166 4.10 -6.95 -2.22
N PHE A 167 4.19 -6.20 -3.31
CA PHE A 167 4.58 -4.79 -3.26
C PHE A 167 3.66 -3.99 -2.33
N THR A 168 2.34 -4.12 -2.48
CA THR A 168 1.37 -3.37 -1.66
C THR A 168 1.54 -3.66 -0.16
N LEU A 169 1.74 -4.92 0.21
CA LEU A 169 2.00 -5.33 1.60
C LEU A 169 3.30 -4.71 2.12
N TYR A 170 4.40 -4.86 1.39
CA TYR A 170 5.68 -4.29 1.81
C TYR A 170 5.65 -2.77 1.89
N HIS A 171 5.04 -2.11 0.90
CA HIS A 171 4.90 -0.67 0.82
C HIS A 171 4.14 -0.11 2.03
N ASN A 172 3.01 -0.70 2.38
CA ASN A 172 2.26 -0.31 3.58
C ASN A 172 3.12 -0.42 4.84
N ALA A 173 3.86 -1.53 5.00
CA ALA A 173 4.72 -1.73 6.15
C ALA A 173 5.88 -0.73 6.17
N HIS A 174 6.48 -0.45 5.01
CA HIS A 174 7.55 0.55 4.87
C HIS A 174 7.10 1.92 5.39
N HIS A 175 5.94 2.40 4.97
CA HIS A 175 5.42 3.70 5.40
C HIS A 175 5.06 3.74 6.90
N VAL A 176 4.41 2.70 7.44
CA VAL A 176 4.08 2.68 8.87
C VAL A 176 5.34 2.58 9.73
N ARG A 177 6.36 1.82 9.30
CA ARG A 177 7.67 1.79 9.96
C ARG A 177 8.36 3.16 9.95
N GLN A 178 8.22 3.95 8.88
CA GLN A 178 8.74 5.32 8.86
C GLN A 178 8.06 6.23 9.90
N ILE A 179 6.74 6.12 10.05
CA ILE A 179 5.98 6.85 11.07
C ILE A 179 6.49 6.44 12.46
N HIS A 180 6.58 5.13 12.72
CA HIS A 180 7.04 4.61 14.00
C HIS A 180 8.47 5.04 14.35
N ALA A 181 9.42 4.89 13.42
CA ALA A 181 10.82 5.24 13.65
C ALA A 181 11.03 6.72 14.00
N ARG A 182 10.15 7.61 13.51
CA ARG A 182 10.25 9.05 13.78
C ARG A 182 9.42 9.54 14.95
N ARG A 183 8.63 8.66 15.58
CA ARG A 183 8.00 8.96 16.87
C ARG A 183 9.00 8.82 18.02
N THR A 184 9.97 7.92 17.86
CA THR A 184 10.97 7.59 18.88
C THR A 184 12.17 8.54 18.89
N HIS A 185 12.14 9.60 18.08
CA HIS A 185 13.15 10.66 17.97
C HIS A 185 12.48 12.01 18.22
#